data_AF-A0A832DW20-F1
#
_entry.id   AF-A0A832DW20-F1
#
_cell.length_a   1.000
_cell.length_b   1.000
_cell.length_c   1.000
_cell.angle_alpha   90.00
_cell.angle_beta   90.00
_cell.angle_gamma   90.00
#
_symmetry.space_group_name_H-M   'P 1'
#
loop_
_entity.id
_entity.type
_entity.pdbx_description
1 polymer ?
#
loop_
_entity_poly.entity_id
_entity_poly.type
_entity_poly.pdbx_seq_one_letter_code
_entity_poly.pdbx_strand_id
1 'polypeptide(L)'
;MSKHKRSAAEEQEELLFALGEEANSDSATSRRETEGEGKARNGMRFKPYFSTPGVHPFDEIQWEKRDASITSASGEKVFEQKDVEVPSFWSQLATNVVVSKYFHGKPGTPERETSIKQLIHRVARTITDWGIKDKYFASDEDAEVFYHELTYLLVHQYGSFNSPVWFNVGVEEHPQCSACFINSVEDTMESILDLAKTEGMLFKYGSGTGTNLSVLRSSKESLSGGGQASGPVSFMKGFDAFAGVIKSGGKTRRAAKMVILNADHPDIVEFINSKANEEKKAWALIDAGYDGSING
;
A
#
# COMPACT_ATOMS: atom_id res chain seq x y z
N MET A 1 32.16 -27.97 -19.50
CA MET A 1 31.99 -26.54 -19.83
C MET A 1 30.67 -26.36 -20.56
N SER A 2 29.62 -25.93 -19.85
CA SER A 2 28.37 -25.46 -20.48
C SER A 2 28.05 -24.13 -19.81
N LYS A 3 28.19 -23.05 -20.57
CA LYS A 3 27.93 -21.68 -20.13
C LYS A 3 26.42 -21.51 -19.97
N HIS A 4 25.97 -21.15 -18.77
CA HIS A 4 24.58 -20.76 -18.54
C HIS A 4 24.24 -19.55 -19.42
N LYS A 5 23.18 -19.69 -20.23
CA LYS A 5 22.52 -18.56 -20.90
C LYS A 5 21.65 -17.87 -19.85
N ARG A 6 21.88 -16.57 -19.66
CA ARG A 6 21.06 -15.70 -18.81
C ARG A 6 19.70 -15.47 -19.44
N SER A 7 18.70 -15.14 -18.63
CA SER A 7 17.33 -14.91 -19.10
C SER A 7 17.15 -13.47 -19.60
N ALA A 8 16.25 -13.27 -20.56
CA ALA A 8 15.95 -11.97 -21.14
C ALA A 8 15.42 -10.94 -20.11
N ALA A 9 14.96 -11.40 -18.94
CA ALA A 9 14.56 -10.52 -17.83
C ALA A 9 15.77 -9.93 -17.10
N GLU A 10 16.86 -10.68 -16.98
CA GLU A 10 18.11 -10.22 -16.34
C GLU A 10 18.83 -9.19 -17.24
N GLU A 11 18.74 -9.35 -18.57
CA GLU A 11 19.29 -8.39 -19.53
C GLU A 11 18.49 -7.07 -19.58
N GLN A 12 17.18 -7.09 -19.28
CA GLN A 12 16.36 -5.87 -19.21
C GLN A 12 16.58 -5.09 -17.90
N GLU A 13 16.86 -5.77 -16.79
CA GLU A 13 17.21 -5.14 -15.51
C GLU A 13 18.57 -4.43 -15.56
N GLU A 14 19.58 -5.03 -16.21
CA GLU A 14 20.89 -4.40 -16.42
C GLU A 14 20.81 -3.16 -17.35
N LEU A 15 19.91 -3.17 -18.36
CA LEU A 15 19.76 -2.04 -19.28
C LEU A 15 19.06 -0.83 -18.63
N LEU A 16 18.08 -1.07 -17.77
CA LEU A 16 17.44 -0.03 -16.96
C LEU A 16 18.40 0.55 -15.91
N PHE A 17 19.33 -0.27 -15.40
CA PHE A 17 20.37 0.15 -14.47
C PHE A 17 21.46 1.00 -15.16
N ALA A 18 21.94 0.60 -16.33
CA ALA A 18 22.98 1.32 -17.08
C ALA A 18 22.54 2.72 -17.55
N LEU A 19 21.26 2.90 -17.89
CA LEU A 19 20.71 4.21 -18.27
C LEU A 19 20.55 5.18 -17.09
N GLY A 20 20.61 4.67 -15.85
CA GLY A 20 20.58 5.49 -14.63
C GLY A 20 21.96 6.02 -14.19
N GLU A 21 23.05 5.36 -14.59
CA GLU A 21 24.41 5.73 -14.16
C GLU A 21 25.07 6.81 -15.03
N GLU A 22 24.67 6.98 -16.30
CA GLU A 22 25.25 8.02 -17.17
C GLU A 22 24.84 9.46 -16.78
N ALA A 23 23.86 9.64 -15.90
CA ALA A 23 23.40 10.96 -15.47
C ALA A 23 24.24 11.60 -14.35
N ASN A 24 25.29 10.93 -13.83
CA ASN A 24 26.03 11.45 -12.68
C ASN A 24 27.54 11.15 -12.73
N SER A 25 28.20 11.60 -13.79
CA SER A 25 29.67 11.67 -13.80
C SER A 25 30.14 13.04 -14.26
N ASP A 26 30.24 13.98 -13.33
CA ASP A 26 31.23 15.04 -13.49
C ASP A 26 31.79 15.53 -12.15
N SER A 27 33.12 15.66 -12.13
CA SER A 27 34.00 16.23 -11.09
C SER A 27 34.40 15.36 -9.87
N ALA A 28 35.34 14.45 -10.09
CA ALA A 28 36.25 14.00 -9.03
C ALA A 28 37.58 14.77 -9.11
N THR A 29 37.74 15.82 -8.29
CA THR A 29 39.07 16.38 -7.97
C THR A 29 39.39 16.15 -6.50
N SER A 30 40.44 15.37 -6.27
CA SER A 30 40.99 15.01 -4.97
C SER A 30 41.29 16.25 -4.10
N ARG A 31 40.71 16.32 -2.90
CA ARG A 31 41.25 17.10 -1.78
C ARG A 31 41.28 16.23 -0.53
N ARG A 32 42.49 16.04 0.00
CA ARG A 32 42.74 15.54 1.35
C ARG A 32 42.13 16.52 2.34
N GLU A 33 41.21 16.07 3.18
CA GLU A 33 40.70 16.87 4.30
C GLU A 33 41.35 16.42 5.61
N THR A 34 42.07 17.37 6.17
CA THR A 34 42.58 17.43 7.53
C THR A 34 41.43 17.47 8.53
N GLU A 35 41.56 16.72 9.63
CA GLU A 35 40.71 16.79 10.81
C GLU A 35 40.60 18.24 11.31
N GLY A 36 39.37 18.74 11.38
CA GLY A 36 39.04 20.10 11.81
C GLY A 36 37.68 20.11 12.51
N GLU A 37 37.62 20.90 13.57
CA GLU A 37 36.53 21.09 14.54
C GLU A 37 35.11 21.05 13.95
N GLY A 38 34.19 20.40 14.69
CA GLY A 38 32.86 20.01 14.25
C GLY A 38 32.01 21.16 13.67
N LYS A 39 31.89 21.17 12.35
CA LYS A 39 30.78 21.86 11.68
C LYS A 39 29.47 21.24 12.14
N ALA A 40 28.57 22.07 12.66
CA ALA A 40 27.20 21.65 12.97
C ALA A 40 26.59 20.96 11.74
N ARG A 41 26.09 19.73 11.92
CA ARG A 41 25.37 19.02 10.84
C ARG A 41 24.15 19.87 10.46
N ASN A 42 23.98 20.15 9.16
CA ASN A 42 22.74 20.74 8.65
C ASN A 42 21.64 19.68 8.73
N GLY A 43 20.76 19.78 9.72
CA GLY A 43 19.63 18.87 9.90
C GLY A 43 18.56 19.49 10.80
N MET A 44 17.39 18.85 10.85
CA MET A 44 16.28 19.25 11.71
C MET A 44 16.58 18.91 13.17
N ARG A 45 16.19 19.82 14.06
CA ARG A 45 16.26 19.64 15.51
C ARG A 45 14.87 19.33 16.06
N PHE A 46 14.79 18.38 16.98
CA PHE A 46 13.54 17.97 17.61
C PHE A 46 13.61 18.24 19.11
N LYS A 47 12.47 18.59 19.68
CA LYS A 47 12.31 18.77 21.12
C LYS A 47 11.23 17.79 21.60
N PRO A 48 11.46 17.07 22.70
CA PRO A 48 10.40 16.27 23.32
C PRO A 48 9.23 17.18 23.66
N TYR A 49 8.03 16.80 23.23
CA TYR A 49 6.79 17.52 23.52
C TYR A 49 5.82 16.62 24.27
N PHE A 50 5.61 15.40 23.79
CA PHE A 50 4.75 14.42 24.43
C PHE A 50 5.52 13.40 25.28
N SER A 51 6.69 12.99 24.82
CA SER A 51 7.50 11.97 25.47
C SER A 51 8.35 12.54 26.61
N THR A 52 8.58 11.73 27.64
CA THR A 52 9.47 12.10 28.73
C THR A 52 10.94 11.88 28.32
N PRO A 53 11.83 12.90 28.42
CA PRO A 53 13.23 12.73 28.06
C PRO A 53 13.90 11.58 28.81
N GLY A 54 14.57 10.69 28.07
CA GLY A 54 15.27 9.53 28.64
C GLY A 54 14.37 8.35 29.02
N VAL A 55 13.06 8.42 28.78
CA VAL A 55 12.11 7.33 28.98
C VAL A 55 11.52 6.94 27.62
N HIS A 56 11.44 5.64 27.34
CA HIS A 56 10.80 5.19 26.11
C HIS A 56 9.27 5.25 26.27
N PRO A 57 8.49 5.74 25.28
CA PRO A 57 7.04 5.92 25.42
C PRO A 57 6.26 4.65 25.78
N PHE A 58 6.78 3.48 25.42
CA PHE A 58 6.18 2.19 25.81
C PHE A 58 6.31 1.87 27.30
N ASP A 59 7.30 2.44 27.99
CA ASP A 59 7.54 2.19 29.42
C ASP A 59 6.62 3.05 30.30
N GLU A 60 6.00 4.07 29.71
CA GLU A 60 5.08 4.99 30.40
C GLU A 60 3.63 4.48 30.44
N ILE A 61 3.33 3.34 29.80
CA ILE A 61 1.97 2.83 29.68
C ILE A 61 1.82 1.41 30.24
N GLN A 62 0.59 1.11 30.66
CA GLN A 62 0.22 -0.23 31.14
C GLN A 62 -0.12 -1.14 29.96
N TRP A 63 0.44 -2.35 29.99
CA TRP A 63 0.26 -3.37 28.96
C TRP A 63 -0.48 -4.57 29.53
N GLU A 64 -1.31 -5.19 28.71
CA GLU A 64 -2.01 -6.42 29.08
C GLU A 64 -2.03 -7.43 27.94
N LYS A 65 -2.31 -8.68 28.31
CA LYS A 65 -2.48 -9.79 27.38
C LYS A 65 -3.96 -9.93 27.05
N ARG A 66 -4.28 -9.97 25.75
CA ARG A 66 -5.62 -10.23 25.25
C ARG A 66 -5.59 -11.24 24.11
N ASP A 67 -6.72 -11.89 23.90
CA ASP A 67 -6.96 -12.66 22.68
C ASP A 67 -7.63 -11.75 21.64
N ALA A 68 -7.16 -11.81 20.41
CA ALA A 68 -7.81 -11.18 19.27
C ALA A 68 -8.65 -12.22 18.54
N SER A 69 -9.94 -11.95 18.34
CA SER A 69 -10.82 -12.85 17.59
C SER A 69 -11.81 -12.09 16.70
N ILE A 70 -12.12 -12.66 15.53
CA ILE A 70 -13.15 -12.14 14.63
C ILE A 70 -14.12 -13.27 14.33
N THR A 71 -15.39 -12.97 14.48
CA THR A 71 -16.50 -13.89 14.23
C THR A 71 -17.30 -13.43 13.00
N SER A 72 -17.74 -14.36 12.18
CA SER A 72 -18.64 -14.11 11.05
C SER A 72 -20.07 -13.78 11.54
N ALA A 73 -20.94 -13.35 10.61
CA ALA A 73 -22.37 -13.18 10.89
C ALA A 73 -23.07 -14.49 11.28
N SER A 74 -22.51 -15.65 10.90
CA SER A 74 -23.01 -16.98 11.26
C SER A 74 -22.49 -17.49 12.63
N GLY A 75 -21.66 -16.71 13.33
CA GLY A 75 -21.09 -17.11 14.62
C GLY A 75 -19.80 -17.93 14.54
N GLU A 76 -19.27 -18.17 13.34
CA GLU A 76 -18.03 -18.91 13.11
C GLU A 76 -16.80 -18.01 13.37
N LYS A 77 -15.77 -18.53 14.07
CA LYS A 77 -14.51 -17.81 14.25
C LYS A 77 -13.72 -17.80 12.93
N VAL A 78 -13.60 -16.62 12.32
CA VAL A 78 -12.86 -16.38 11.07
C VAL A 78 -11.38 -16.13 11.33
N PHE A 79 -11.04 -15.60 12.52
CA PHE A 79 -9.67 -15.33 12.92
C PHE A 79 -9.53 -15.45 14.43
N GLU A 80 -8.40 -15.98 14.90
CA GLU A 80 -8.01 -15.97 16.31
C GLU A 80 -6.49 -15.87 16.43
N GLN A 81 -6.01 -15.02 17.34
CA GLN A 81 -4.64 -15.01 17.81
C GLN A 81 -4.63 -14.71 19.31
N LYS A 82 -4.03 -15.61 20.09
CA LYS A 82 -4.04 -15.56 21.55
C LYS A 82 -2.88 -14.80 22.13
N ASP A 83 -3.02 -14.37 23.38
CA ASP A 83 -1.95 -13.83 24.22
C ASP A 83 -1.15 -12.67 23.57
N VAL A 84 -1.84 -11.80 22.83
CA VAL A 84 -1.21 -10.61 22.24
C VAL A 84 -1.04 -9.51 23.27
N GLU A 85 0.10 -8.84 23.26
CA GLU A 85 0.40 -7.71 24.15
C GLU A 85 -0.17 -6.41 23.55
N VAL A 86 -1.04 -5.74 24.29
CA VAL A 86 -1.75 -4.53 23.86
C VAL A 86 -1.77 -3.48 24.97
N PRO A 87 -1.84 -2.17 24.65
CA PRO A 87 -2.05 -1.16 25.68
C PRO A 87 -3.41 -1.36 26.37
N SER A 88 -3.44 -1.28 27.70
CA SER A 88 -4.66 -1.55 28.48
C SER A 88 -5.83 -0.62 28.12
N PHE A 89 -5.53 0.60 27.65
CA PHE A 89 -6.54 1.58 27.23
C PHE A 89 -7.05 1.39 25.79
N TRP A 90 -6.47 0.49 24.98
CA TRP A 90 -7.02 0.18 23.66
C TRP A 90 -8.29 -0.66 23.81
N SER A 91 -9.29 -0.48 22.93
CA SER A 91 -10.51 -1.30 22.96
C SER A 91 -10.28 -2.70 22.38
N GLN A 92 -11.13 -3.67 22.77
CA GLN A 92 -11.10 -5.01 22.17
C GLN A 92 -11.31 -4.98 20.64
N LEU A 93 -12.15 -4.06 20.16
CA LEU A 93 -12.35 -3.87 18.71
C LEU A 93 -11.06 -3.44 18.01
N ALA A 94 -10.32 -2.48 18.61
CA ALA A 94 -9.02 -2.06 18.09
C ALA A 94 -8.03 -3.22 18.09
N THR A 95 -7.96 -4.00 19.18
CA THR A 95 -7.16 -5.22 19.25
C THR A 95 -7.50 -6.19 18.12
N ASN A 96 -8.77 -6.54 17.94
CA ASN A 96 -9.21 -7.48 16.90
C ASN A 96 -8.84 -7.00 15.49
N VAL A 97 -9.07 -5.72 15.19
CA VAL A 97 -8.76 -5.15 13.87
C VAL A 97 -7.26 -5.07 13.63
N VAL A 98 -6.48 -4.59 14.61
CA VAL A 98 -5.04 -4.40 14.45
C VAL A 98 -4.33 -5.74 14.26
N VAL A 99 -4.65 -6.70 15.11
CA VAL A 99 -4.01 -8.02 15.09
C VAL A 99 -4.40 -8.79 13.83
N SER A 100 -5.67 -8.79 13.43
CA SER A 100 -6.08 -9.52 12.23
C SER A 100 -5.53 -8.93 10.93
N LYS A 101 -5.37 -7.61 10.86
CA LYS A 101 -5.08 -6.93 9.59
C LYS A 101 -3.65 -6.43 9.43
N TYR A 102 -3.00 -6.04 10.51
CA TYR A 102 -1.77 -5.23 10.46
C TYR A 102 -0.56 -5.90 11.09
N PHE A 103 -0.77 -6.91 11.94
CA PHE A 103 0.35 -7.74 12.41
C PHE A 103 0.99 -8.47 11.23
N HIS A 104 2.30 -8.32 11.13
CA HIS A 104 3.13 -8.99 10.15
C HIS A 104 3.45 -10.43 10.55
N GLY A 105 3.80 -11.27 9.58
CA GLY A 105 4.04 -12.70 9.75
C GLY A 105 2.76 -13.54 9.67
N LYS A 106 2.91 -14.83 9.34
CA LYS A 106 1.79 -15.77 9.21
C LYS A 106 1.34 -16.22 10.61
N PRO A 107 0.03 -16.25 10.93
CA PRO A 107 -0.43 -16.77 12.21
C PRO A 107 0.13 -18.16 12.51
N GLY A 108 0.64 -18.35 13.72
CA GLY A 108 1.25 -19.60 14.18
C GLY A 108 2.73 -19.77 13.81
N THR A 109 3.37 -18.79 13.16
CA THR A 109 4.82 -18.83 12.88
C THR A 109 5.61 -17.92 13.83
N PRO A 110 6.91 -18.16 14.04
CA PRO A 110 7.75 -17.32 14.92
C PRO A 110 7.86 -15.87 14.46
N GLU A 111 7.71 -15.61 13.16
CA GLU A 111 7.81 -14.27 12.56
C GLU A 111 6.52 -13.44 12.79
N ARG A 112 5.47 -14.05 13.35
CA ARG A 112 4.21 -13.38 13.64
C ARG A 112 4.40 -12.36 14.76
N GLU A 113 4.04 -11.12 14.48
CA GLU A 113 3.95 -10.09 15.52
C GLU A 113 2.92 -10.52 16.59
N THR A 114 3.28 -10.32 17.86
CA THR A 114 2.48 -10.69 19.03
C THR A 114 2.29 -9.51 19.99
N SER A 115 2.78 -8.33 19.64
CA SER A 115 2.66 -7.11 20.45
C SER A 115 2.42 -5.89 19.58
N ILE A 116 1.55 -4.98 20.03
CA ILE A 116 1.39 -3.65 19.42
C ILE A 116 2.71 -2.87 19.46
N LYS A 117 3.59 -3.12 20.45
CA LYS A 117 4.95 -2.55 20.49
C LYS A 117 5.72 -2.88 19.23
N GLN A 118 5.68 -4.14 18.79
CA GLN A 118 6.41 -4.60 17.60
C GLN A 118 5.91 -3.89 16.34
N LEU A 119 4.60 -3.82 16.15
CA LEU A 119 3.97 -3.12 15.02
C LEU A 119 4.37 -1.64 14.98
N ILE A 120 4.22 -0.92 16.10
CA ILE A 120 4.51 0.52 16.17
C ILE A 120 6.01 0.76 16.02
N HIS A 121 6.85 -0.03 16.71
CA HIS A 121 8.30 0.05 16.61
C HIS A 121 8.75 -0.17 15.16
N ARG A 122 8.29 -1.23 14.48
CA ARG A 122 8.64 -1.51 13.09
C ARG A 122 8.42 -0.29 12.21
N VAL A 123 7.26 0.35 12.29
CA VAL A 123 6.96 1.53 11.46
C VAL A 123 7.76 2.76 11.89
N ALA A 124 7.69 3.14 13.16
CA ALA A 124 8.31 4.38 13.63
C ALA A 124 9.85 4.33 13.55
N ARG A 125 10.44 3.18 13.86
CA ARG A 125 11.89 2.98 13.80
C ARG A 125 12.38 3.01 12.35
N THR A 126 11.73 2.26 11.45
CA THR A 126 12.11 2.27 10.02
C THR A 126 12.04 3.68 9.42
N ILE A 127 10.98 4.45 9.70
CA ILE A 127 10.87 5.83 9.22
C ILE A 127 12.02 6.70 9.76
N THR A 128 12.35 6.53 11.04
CA THR A 128 13.45 7.29 11.66
C THR A 128 14.80 6.88 11.06
N ASP A 129 15.03 5.60 10.81
CA ASP A 129 16.28 5.09 10.22
C ASP A 129 16.48 5.61 8.79
N TRP A 130 15.40 5.74 8.01
CA TRP A 130 15.46 6.43 6.72
C TRP A 130 15.85 7.90 6.89
N GLY A 131 15.26 8.61 7.86
CA GLY A 131 15.64 10.00 8.15
C GLY A 131 17.11 10.15 8.56
N ILE A 132 17.66 9.18 9.31
CA ILE A 132 19.10 9.15 9.65
C ILE A 132 19.93 8.94 8.39
N LYS A 133 19.60 7.93 7.58
CA LYS A 133 20.31 7.60 6.32
C LYS A 133 20.32 8.79 5.36
N ASP A 134 19.20 9.49 5.24
CA ASP A 134 18.99 10.63 4.36
C ASP A 134 19.44 11.97 4.99
N LYS A 135 20.05 11.91 6.19
CA LYS A 135 20.64 13.05 6.91
C LYS A 135 19.65 14.16 7.24
N TYR A 136 18.42 13.79 7.59
CA TYR A 136 17.37 14.74 8.00
C TYR A 136 17.55 15.28 9.42
N PHE A 137 18.29 14.61 10.30
CA PHE A 137 18.45 15.02 11.70
C PHE A 137 19.77 15.76 11.95
N ALA A 138 19.75 16.77 12.81
CA ALA A 138 20.97 17.52 13.17
C ALA A 138 21.91 16.72 14.09
N SER A 139 21.37 15.77 14.85
CA SER A 139 22.14 14.83 15.67
C SER A 139 21.42 13.49 15.83
N ASP A 140 22.10 12.51 16.41
CA ASP A 140 21.53 11.20 16.67
C ASP A 140 20.47 11.31 17.79
N GLU A 141 20.66 12.24 18.74
CA GLU A 141 19.66 12.58 19.76
C GLU A 141 18.39 13.17 19.13
N ASP A 142 18.51 14.04 18.12
CA ASP A 142 17.35 14.58 17.40
C ASP A 142 16.54 13.47 16.70
N ALA A 143 17.22 12.44 16.18
CA ALA A 143 16.57 11.27 15.59
C ALA A 143 15.83 10.43 16.63
N GLU A 144 16.43 10.19 17.80
CA GLU A 144 15.78 9.44 18.88
C GLU A 144 14.59 10.20 19.48
N VAL A 145 14.67 11.53 19.61
CA VAL A 145 13.52 12.35 20.00
C VAL A 145 12.39 12.21 18.99
N PHE A 146 12.68 12.26 17.68
CA PHE A 146 11.66 12.02 16.65
C PHE A 146 11.03 10.63 16.76
N TYR A 147 11.84 9.59 16.97
CA TYR A 147 11.36 8.23 17.18
C TYR A 147 10.42 8.11 18.38
N HIS A 148 10.78 8.72 19.52
CA HIS A 148 9.96 8.72 20.73
C HIS A 148 8.66 9.51 20.55
N GLU A 149 8.71 10.70 19.96
CA GLU A 149 7.51 11.50 19.71
C GLU A 149 6.54 10.78 18.75
N LEU A 150 7.05 10.20 17.66
CA LEU A 150 6.22 9.43 16.74
C LEU A 150 5.63 8.19 17.42
N THR A 151 6.42 7.46 18.19
CA THR A 151 5.96 6.29 18.94
C THR A 151 4.86 6.66 19.93
N TYR A 152 5.03 7.77 20.67
CA TYR A 152 4.01 8.29 21.59
C TYR A 152 2.71 8.58 20.85
N LEU A 153 2.77 9.34 19.76
CA LEU A 153 1.59 9.74 18.99
C LEU A 153 0.81 8.53 18.49
N LEU A 154 1.51 7.50 18.02
CA LEU A 154 0.91 6.28 17.49
C LEU A 154 0.29 5.41 18.59
N VAL A 155 0.98 5.19 19.71
CA VAL A 155 0.48 4.31 20.78
C VAL A 155 -0.69 4.93 21.54
N HIS A 156 -0.70 6.26 21.70
CA HIS A 156 -1.80 7.02 22.30
C HIS A 156 -2.92 7.37 21.32
N GLN A 157 -2.80 6.98 20.05
CA GLN A 157 -3.81 7.21 19.00
C GLN A 157 -4.11 8.70 18.72
N TYR A 158 -3.12 9.58 18.87
CA TYR A 158 -3.21 11.01 18.49
C TYR A 158 -3.12 11.20 16.98
N GLY A 159 -2.59 10.20 16.28
CA GLY A 159 -2.57 10.10 14.84
C GLY A 159 -2.38 8.65 14.40
N SER A 160 -2.61 8.38 13.12
CA SER A 160 -2.33 7.08 12.52
C SER A 160 -1.98 7.24 11.06
N PHE A 161 -1.08 6.39 10.57
CA PHE A 161 -0.81 6.31 9.14
C PHE A 161 -1.93 5.61 8.38
N ASN A 162 -1.97 5.83 7.07
CA ASN A 162 -2.82 5.05 6.17
C ASN A 162 -2.41 3.55 6.22
N SER A 163 -3.30 2.66 5.78
CA SER A 163 -3.06 1.22 5.88
C SER A 163 -1.80 0.72 5.13
N PRO A 164 -1.47 1.19 3.90
CA PRO A 164 -0.24 0.78 3.21
C PRO A 164 1.05 0.99 4.00
N VAL A 165 1.15 2.06 4.79
CA VAL A 165 2.32 2.27 5.68
C VAL A 165 2.44 1.10 6.66
N TRP A 166 1.36 0.76 7.36
CA TRP A 166 1.36 -0.33 8.33
C TRP A 166 1.65 -1.71 7.71
N PHE A 167 1.17 -1.93 6.48
CA PHE A 167 1.37 -3.19 5.75
C PHE A 167 2.80 -3.39 5.24
N ASN A 168 3.47 -2.30 4.84
CA ASN A 168 4.66 -2.39 4.00
C ASN A 168 5.94 -1.88 4.67
N VAL A 169 5.85 -0.86 5.52
CA VAL A 169 7.03 -0.24 6.15
C VAL A 169 7.69 -1.22 7.13
N GLY A 170 9.01 -1.39 6.97
CA GLY A 170 9.80 -2.35 7.74
C GLY A 170 9.55 -3.81 7.38
N VAL A 171 8.85 -4.07 6.27
CA VAL A 171 8.59 -5.42 5.74
C VAL A 171 9.18 -5.59 4.35
N GLU A 172 8.85 -4.66 3.44
CA GLU A 172 9.35 -4.66 2.06
C GLU A 172 10.61 -3.77 1.99
N GLU A 173 11.60 -4.14 1.17
CA GLU A 173 12.80 -3.31 0.93
C GLU A 173 12.44 -1.96 0.30
N HIS A 174 11.48 -1.97 -0.62
CA HIS A 174 10.92 -0.78 -1.28
C HIS A 174 9.41 -0.68 -1.04
N PRO A 175 8.98 -0.17 0.13
CA PRO A 175 7.59 -0.23 0.55
C PRO A 175 6.71 0.82 -0.14
N GLN A 176 5.57 0.38 -0.69
CA GLN A 176 4.52 1.27 -1.17
C GLN A 176 3.72 1.87 0.01
N CYS A 177 3.85 3.18 0.25
CA CYS A 177 3.28 3.83 1.44
C CYS A 177 2.04 4.71 1.16
N SER A 178 1.63 4.83 -0.11
CA SER A 178 0.52 5.68 -0.52
C SER A 178 -0.75 4.86 -0.71
N ALA A 179 -1.88 5.38 -0.21
CA ALA A 179 -3.17 4.70 -0.33
C ALA A 179 -3.93 5.03 -1.61
N CYS A 180 -3.60 6.14 -2.29
CA CYS A 180 -4.39 6.73 -3.35
C CYS A 180 -3.51 7.06 -4.56
N PHE A 181 -3.93 6.60 -5.74
CA PHE A 181 -3.27 6.88 -7.01
C PHE A 181 -4.29 7.31 -8.06
N ILE A 182 -3.97 8.33 -8.84
CA ILE A 182 -4.71 8.71 -10.04
C ILE A 182 -3.83 8.39 -11.23
N ASN A 183 -4.30 7.49 -12.10
CA ASN A 183 -3.60 7.07 -13.30
C ASN A 183 -4.26 7.68 -14.53
N SER A 184 -3.44 8.09 -15.50
CA SER A 184 -3.89 8.49 -16.83
C SER A 184 -3.92 7.29 -17.77
N VAL A 185 -4.67 7.43 -18.86
CA VAL A 185 -4.72 6.47 -19.95
C VAL A 185 -4.82 7.24 -21.26
N GLU A 186 -4.34 6.67 -22.34
CA GLU A 186 -4.50 7.17 -23.70
C GLU A 186 -5.39 6.22 -24.50
N ASP A 187 -5.97 6.70 -25.60
CA ASP A 187 -6.86 5.93 -26.47
C ASP A 187 -6.10 4.99 -27.42
N THR A 188 -5.23 4.15 -26.84
CA THR A 188 -4.44 3.11 -27.50
C THR A 188 -4.53 1.82 -26.70
N MET A 189 -4.43 0.67 -27.38
CA MET A 189 -4.50 -0.62 -26.67
C MET A 189 -3.33 -0.80 -25.71
N GLU A 190 -2.15 -0.32 -26.09
CA GLU A 190 -0.94 -0.35 -25.27
C GLU A 190 -1.17 0.40 -23.95
N SER A 191 -1.66 1.65 -24.00
CA SER A 191 -1.91 2.44 -22.80
C SER A 191 -3.01 1.84 -21.91
N ILE A 192 -4.07 1.29 -22.52
CA ILE A 192 -5.17 0.61 -21.80
C ILE A 192 -4.65 -0.62 -21.04
N LEU A 193 -3.78 -1.42 -21.66
CA LEU A 193 -3.21 -2.62 -21.01
C LEU A 193 -2.14 -2.27 -19.98
N ASP A 194 -1.36 -1.22 -20.22
CA ASP A 194 -0.40 -0.69 -19.24
C ASP A 194 -1.09 -0.13 -17.99
N LEU A 195 -2.29 0.45 -18.15
CA LEU A 195 -3.13 0.83 -17.01
C LEU A 195 -3.49 -0.40 -16.16
N ALA A 196 -3.99 -1.49 -16.77
CA ALA A 196 -4.30 -2.73 -16.03
C ALA A 196 -3.08 -3.27 -15.27
N LYS A 197 -1.91 -3.29 -15.91
CA LYS A 197 -0.65 -3.70 -15.28
C LYS A 197 -0.32 -2.82 -14.08
N THR A 198 -0.34 -1.50 -14.27
CA THR A 198 0.00 -0.51 -13.25
C THR A 198 -0.93 -0.63 -12.04
N GLU A 199 -2.24 -0.66 -12.28
CA GLU A 199 -3.23 -0.79 -11.23
C GLU A 199 -3.14 -2.13 -10.50
N GLY A 200 -2.91 -3.22 -11.23
CA GLY A 200 -2.71 -4.53 -10.62
C GLY A 200 -1.53 -4.56 -9.65
N MET A 201 -0.42 -3.92 -10.01
CA MET A 201 0.72 -3.77 -9.12
C MET A 201 0.40 -2.90 -7.90
N LEU A 202 -0.37 -1.82 -8.07
CA LEU A 202 -0.82 -0.98 -6.95
C LEU A 202 -1.75 -1.74 -5.99
N PHE A 203 -2.68 -2.55 -6.51
CA PHE A 203 -3.58 -3.38 -5.71
C PHE A 203 -2.81 -4.45 -4.91
N LYS A 204 -1.78 -5.07 -5.51
CA LYS A 204 -0.91 -6.05 -4.84
C LYS A 204 -0.35 -5.50 -3.53
N TYR A 205 0.07 -4.23 -3.51
CA TYR A 205 0.62 -3.57 -2.32
C TYR A 205 -0.43 -2.88 -1.44
N GLY A 206 -1.71 -3.04 -1.77
CA GLY A 206 -2.82 -2.56 -0.96
C GLY A 206 -3.17 -1.09 -1.20
N SER A 207 -2.89 -0.53 -2.37
CA SER A 207 -3.29 0.83 -2.75
C SER A 207 -4.63 0.82 -3.50
N GLY A 208 -5.36 1.94 -3.48
CA GLY A 208 -6.51 2.17 -4.34
C GLY A 208 -6.16 3.05 -5.53
N THR A 209 -6.88 2.88 -6.63
CA THR A 209 -6.61 3.60 -7.89
C THR A 209 -7.84 4.36 -8.40
N GLY A 210 -7.59 5.38 -9.21
CA GLY A 210 -8.61 6.17 -9.89
C GLY A 210 -8.19 6.46 -11.32
N THR A 211 -9.14 6.42 -12.26
CA THR A 211 -8.89 6.76 -13.66
C THR A 211 -10.10 7.46 -14.26
N ASN A 212 -9.86 8.53 -15.02
CA ASN A 212 -10.87 9.10 -15.91
C ASN A 212 -10.75 8.46 -17.29
N LEU A 213 -11.77 7.71 -17.72
CA LEU A 213 -11.77 6.99 -18.99
C LEU A 213 -12.36 7.80 -20.15
N SER A 214 -12.66 9.08 -19.96
CA SER A 214 -13.30 9.94 -20.99
C SER A 214 -12.46 10.18 -22.23
N VAL A 215 -11.15 9.89 -22.15
CA VAL A 215 -10.23 9.94 -23.27
C VAL A 215 -10.38 8.75 -24.22
N LEU A 216 -10.94 7.63 -23.75
CA LEU A 216 -11.18 6.47 -24.60
C LEU A 216 -12.34 6.76 -25.54
N ARG A 217 -12.19 6.38 -26.81
CA ARG A 217 -13.26 6.59 -27.81
C ARG A 217 -14.54 5.84 -27.43
N SER A 218 -15.68 6.40 -27.82
CA SER A 218 -17.00 5.81 -27.55
C SER A 218 -17.19 4.47 -28.28
N SER A 219 -18.04 3.62 -27.71
CA SER A 219 -18.57 2.41 -28.35
C SER A 219 -19.20 2.64 -29.73
N LYS A 220 -19.56 3.89 -30.05
CA LYS A 220 -20.18 4.32 -31.31
C LYS A 220 -19.17 4.64 -32.41
N GLU A 221 -17.87 4.66 -32.09
CA GLU A 221 -16.81 5.03 -33.04
C GLU A 221 -16.33 3.83 -33.87
N SER A 222 -15.97 4.08 -35.12
CA SER A 222 -15.41 3.06 -36.01
C SER A 222 -13.91 2.85 -35.75
N LEU A 223 -13.44 1.62 -35.93
CA LEU A 223 -12.01 1.29 -35.87
C LEU A 223 -11.39 1.25 -37.26
N SER A 224 -10.10 1.59 -37.35
CA SER A 224 -9.34 1.58 -38.60
C SER A 224 -9.24 0.19 -39.23
N GLY A 225 -9.18 -0.86 -38.41
CA GLY A 225 -9.16 -2.26 -38.83
C GLY A 225 -10.53 -2.85 -39.18
N GLY A 226 -11.60 -2.03 -39.14
CA GLY A 226 -12.98 -2.47 -39.27
C GLY A 226 -13.64 -2.81 -37.94
N GLY A 227 -14.97 -2.73 -37.89
CA GLY A 227 -15.76 -2.90 -36.67
C GLY A 227 -15.93 -1.60 -35.87
N GLN A 228 -16.53 -1.74 -34.70
CA GLN A 228 -16.81 -0.65 -33.76
C GLN A 228 -15.92 -0.79 -32.53
N ALA A 229 -15.59 0.33 -31.90
CA ALA A 229 -14.86 0.34 -30.65
C ALA A 229 -15.69 -0.29 -29.51
N SER A 230 -15.02 -0.86 -28.52
CA SER A 230 -15.69 -1.45 -27.35
C SER A 230 -16.26 -0.39 -26.39
N GLY A 231 -15.68 0.82 -26.40
CA GLY A 231 -16.01 1.90 -25.47
C GLY A 231 -15.46 1.72 -24.04
N PRO A 232 -15.40 2.80 -23.24
CA PRO A 232 -14.87 2.79 -21.88
C PRO A 232 -15.61 1.85 -20.91
N VAL A 233 -16.93 1.68 -21.06
CA VAL A 233 -17.72 0.81 -20.15
C VAL A 233 -17.33 -0.67 -20.31
N SER A 234 -16.99 -1.10 -21.52
CA SER A 234 -16.50 -2.47 -21.77
C SER A 234 -15.12 -2.70 -21.14
N PHE A 235 -14.18 -1.77 -21.32
CA PHE A 235 -12.87 -1.86 -20.66
C PHE A 235 -12.98 -1.81 -19.13
N MET A 236 -13.89 -0.99 -18.59
CA MET A 236 -14.19 -0.96 -17.16
C MET A 236 -14.56 -2.34 -16.61
N LYS A 237 -15.40 -3.12 -17.31
CA LYS A 237 -15.73 -4.50 -16.91
C LYS A 237 -14.51 -5.42 -16.91
N GLY A 238 -13.61 -5.25 -17.90
CA GLY A 238 -12.33 -5.96 -17.93
C GLY A 238 -11.44 -5.62 -16.73
N PHE A 239 -11.30 -4.33 -16.41
CA PHE A 239 -10.55 -3.88 -15.24
C PHE A 239 -11.16 -4.35 -13.92
N ASP A 240 -12.49 -4.39 -13.81
CA ASP A 240 -13.19 -4.92 -12.63
C ASP A 240 -12.87 -6.41 -12.42
N ALA A 241 -12.89 -7.21 -13.49
CA ALA A 241 -12.47 -8.61 -13.43
C ALA A 241 -11.01 -8.77 -13.01
N PHE A 242 -10.10 -7.96 -13.55
CA PHE A 242 -8.69 -7.96 -13.13
C PHE A 242 -8.53 -7.58 -11.66
N ALA A 243 -9.24 -6.55 -11.18
CA ALA A 243 -9.22 -6.16 -9.78
C ALA A 243 -9.76 -7.28 -8.87
N GLY A 244 -10.80 -8.00 -9.31
CA GLY A 244 -11.41 -9.10 -8.55
C GLY A 244 -10.49 -10.31 -8.34
N VAL A 245 -9.60 -10.61 -9.29
CA VAL A 245 -8.66 -11.74 -9.17
C VAL A 245 -7.39 -11.41 -8.39
N ILE A 246 -7.05 -10.12 -8.26
CA ILE A 246 -5.84 -9.68 -7.56
C ILE A 246 -6.11 -9.62 -6.06
N LYS A 247 -5.60 -10.62 -5.34
CA LYS A 247 -5.51 -10.60 -3.88
C LYS A 247 -4.22 -9.91 -3.47
N SER A 248 -4.27 -8.96 -2.55
CA SER A 248 -3.05 -8.39 -1.97
C SER A 248 -2.38 -9.47 -1.10
N GLY A 249 -1.40 -10.20 -1.66
CA GLY A 249 -0.79 -11.37 -1.03
C GLY A 249 -0.36 -11.11 0.42
N GLY A 250 -1.06 -11.74 1.37
CA GLY A 250 -0.80 -11.60 2.82
C GLY A 250 -1.35 -10.32 3.47
N LYS A 251 -1.91 -9.38 2.70
CA LYS A 251 -2.51 -8.12 3.17
C LYS A 251 -4.03 -8.27 3.13
N THR A 252 -4.75 -7.84 4.15
CA THR A 252 -6.20 -8.10 4.31
C THR A 252 -7.09 -7.11 3.55
N ARG A 253 -6.69 -6.71 2.33
CA ARG A 253 -7.36 -5.64 1.57
C ARG A 253 -7.75 -6.10 0.16
N ARG A 254 -9.01 -5.88 -0.23
CA ARG A 254 -9.46 -6.06 -1.62
C ARG A 254 -9.03 -4.87 -2.48
N ALA A 255 -8.85 -5.10 -3.78
CA ALA A 255 -8.63 -4.03 -4.75
C ALA A 255 -9.77 -2.99 -4.69
N ALA A 256 -9.43 -1.72 -4.88
CA ALA A 256 -10.38 -0.63 -4.89
C ALA A 256 -10.07 0.31 -6.05
N LYS A 257 -11.02 0.45 -6.98
CA LYS A 257 -10.89 1.27 -8.18
C LYS A 257 -12.02 2.28 -8.29
N MET A 258 -11.67 3.53 -8.51
CA MET A 258 -12.57 4.59 -8.93
C MET A 258 -12.47 4.75 -10.45
N VAL A 259 -13.62 4.83 -11.12
CA VAL A 259 -13.69 5.13 -12.55
C VAL A 259 -14.57 6.36 -12.74
N ILE A 260 -14.10 7.30 -13.55
CA ILE A 260 -14.81 8.51 -13.92
C ILE A 260 -15.08 8.49 -15.42
N LEU A 261 -16.26 8.97 -15.82
CA LEU A 261 -16.60 9.31 -17.19
C LEU A 261 -17.29 10.68 -17.21
N ASN A 262 -16.85 11.57 -18.10
CA ASN A 262 -17.38 12.92 -18.22
C ASN A 262 -18.82 12.89 -18.73
N ALA A 263 -19.62 13.86 -18.29
CA ALA A 263 -21.06 13.89 -18.55
C ALA A 263 -21.42 14.05 -20.05
N ASP A 264 -20.50 14.57 -20.85
CA ASP A 264 -20.62 14.79 -22.30
C ASP A 264 -20.13 13.59 -23.12
N HIS A 265 -19.54 12.56 -22.49
CA HIS A 265 -19.07 11.39 -23.20
C HIS A 265 -20.25 10.62 -23.85
N PRO A 266 -20.17 10.17 -25.12
CA PRO A 266 -21.32 9.55 -25.80
C PRO A 266 -21.85 8.26 -25.16
N ASP A 267 -21.05 7.61 -24.31
CA ASP A 267 -21.41 6.40 -23.54
C ASP A 267 -21.86 6.70 -22.09
N ILE A 268 -22.08 7.97 -21.72
CA ILE A 268 -22.41 8.37 -20.34
C ILE A 268 -23.65 7.67 -19.78
N VAL A 269 -24.69 7.49 -20.60
CA VAL A 269 -25.94 6.84 -20.16
C VAL A 269 -25.68 5.35 -19.84
N GLU A 270 -24.81 4.68 -20.60
CA GLU A 270 -24.42 3.30 -20.29
C GLU A 270 -23.61 3.25 -18.98
N PHE A 271 -22.67 4.18 -18.81
CA PHE A 271 -21.85 4.27 -17.60
C PHE A 271 -22.70 4.47 -16.33
N ILE A 272 -23.66 5.41 -16.36
CA ILE A 272 -24.59 5.67 -15.24
C ILE A 272 -25.39 4.41 -14.87
N ASN A 273 -25.87 3.67 -15.87
CA ASN A 273 -26.71 2.50 -15.64
C ASN A 273 -25.92 1.21 -15.37
N SER A 274 -24.59 1.22 -15.52
CA SER A 274 -23.75 0.02 -15.48
C SER A 274 -23.96 -0.84 -14.24
N LYS A 275 -23.81 -0.26 -13.04
CA LYS A 275 -23.96 -0.99 -11.77
C LYS A 275 -25.37 -1.54 -11.54
N ALA A 276 -26.39 -0.73 -11.81
CA ALA A 276 -27.79 -1.15 -11.65
C ALA A 276 -28.15 -2.30 -12.59
N ASN A 277 -27.58 -2.32 -13.80
CA ASN A 277 -27.80 -3.39 -14.75
C ASN A 277 -27.05 -4.68 -14.36
N GLU A 278 -25.83 -4.59 -13.82
CA GLU A 278 -25.14 -5.78 -13.29
C GLU A 278 -25.85 -6.36 -12.06
N GLU A 279 -26.40 -5.51 -11.18
CA GLU A 279 -27.19 -5.96 -10.02
C GLU A 279 -28.45 -6.71 -10.45
N LYS A 280 -29.18 -6.22 -11.46
CA LYS A 280 -30.34 -6.94 -12.02
C LYS A 280 -29.97 -8.33 -12.53
N LYS A 281 -28.80 -8.49 -13.15
CA LYS A 281 -28.32 -9.81 -13.60
C LYS A 281 -28.00 -10.72 -12.41
N ALA A 282 -27.37 -10.18 -11.37
CA ALA A 282 -27.08 -10.94 -10.15
C ALA A 282 -28.37 -11.45 -9.50
N TRP A 283 -29.40 -10.61 -9.35
CA TRP A 283 -30.70 -11.03 -8.83
C TRP A 283 -31.36 -12.13 -9.69
N ALA A 284 -31.33 -11.98 -11.02
CA ALA A 284 -31.88 -12.99 -11.91
C ALA A 284 -31.16 -14.36 -11.77
N LEU A 285 -29.84 -14.35 -11.52
CA LEU A 285 -29.08 -15.58 -11.25
C LEU A 285 -29.46 -16.18 -9.89
N ILE A 286 -29.59 -15.35 -8.85
CA ILE A 286 -30.02 -15.80 -7.51
C ILE A 286 -31.42 -16.43 -7.58
N ASP A 287 -32.36 -15.79 -8.27
CA ASP A 287 -33.72 -16.30 -8.47
C ASP A 287 -33.73 -17.63 -9.26
N ALA A 288 -32.74 -17.84 -10.13
CA ALA A 288 -32.52 -19.10 -10.84
C ALA A 288 -31.82 -20.19 -9.99
N GLY A 289 -31.52 -19.90 -8.72
CA GLY A 289 -30.94 -20.85 -7.77
C GLY A 289 -29.41 -20.84 -7.70
N TYR A 290 -28.73 -19.85 -8.28
CA TYR A 290 -27.28 -19.66 -8.09
C TYR A 290 -26.98 -19.05 -6.72
N ASP A 291 -25.79 -19.32 -6.17
CA ASP A 291 -25.37 -18.74 -4.89
C ASP A 291 -25.28 -17.21 -4.99
N GLY A 292 -25.89 -16.52 -4.02
CA GLY A 292 -25.87 -15.07 -3.87
C GLY A 292 -24.74 -14.56 -2.99
N SER A 293 -23.86 -15.44 -2.50
CA SER A 293 -22.70 -15.03 -1.72
C SER A 293 -21.73 -14.20 -2.57
N ILE A 294 -21.06 -13.22 -1.94
CA ILE A 294 -20.13 -12.28 -2.60
C ILE A 294 -18.93 -13.01 -3.25
N ASN A 295 -18.67 -14.27 -2.88
CA ASN A 295 -17.54 -15.05 -3.38
C ASN A 295 -17.92 -16.06 -4.47
N GLY A 296 -19.22 -16.19 -4.78
CA GLY A 296 -19.76 -17.21 -5.68
C GLY A 296 -19.86 -18.59 -5.05
#